data_AF-A0A3M2GS09-F1
#
_entry.id   AF-A0A3M2GS09-F1
#
_cell.length_a   1.000
_cell.length_b   1.000
_cell.length_c   1.000
_cell.angle_alpha   90.00
_cell.angle_beta   90.00
_cell.angle_gamma   90.00
#
_symmetry.space_group_name_H-M   'P 1'
#
loop_
_entity.id
_entity.type
_entity.pdbx_description
1 polymer ?
#
loop_
_entity_poly.entity_id
_entity_poly.type
_entity_poly.pdbx_seq_one_letter_code
_entity_poly.pdbx_strand_id
1 'polypeptide(L)'
;MSLKRIIKLKEGIKDERAREIRQIEMQIQALKKEVERIEAQAEDLNEKIKAEFSYELLIRYRALLSTKKEILLELARLDELKRSKKQDLREVYRDIKALETIKLKADWEERRKSLSLELRDTEFMHLIKERMGLK
;
A
#
# COMPACT_ATOMS: atom_id res chain seq x y z
N MET A 1 2.11 20.97 14.03
CA MET A 1 2.32 20.64 12.60
C MET A 1 1.05 20.97 11.83
N SER A 2 1.13 21.48 10.60
CA SER A 2 -0.06 21.73 9.78
C SER A 2 -0.67 20.43 9.23
N LEU A 3 -2.00 20.35 9.13
CA LEU A 3 -2.75 19.22 8.55
C LEU A 3 -2.22 18.81 7.17
N LYS A 4 -1.83 19.79 6.35
CA LYS A 4 -1.19 19.58 5.03
C LYS A 4 0.11 18.77 5.13
N ARG A 5 0.94 19.00 6.16
CA ARG A 5 2.18 18.25 6.38
C ARG A 5 1.92 16.81 6.81
N ILE A 6 0.88 16.59 7.62
CA ILE A 6 0.47 15.25 8.07
C ILE A 6 -0.07 14.42 6.88
N ILE A 7 -0.92 15.01 6.03
CA ILE A 7 -1.41 14.36 4.82
C ILE A 7 -0.25 13.93 3.92
N LYS A 8 0.69 14.85 3.64
CA LYS A 8 1.87 14.55 2.81
C LYS A 8 2.73 13.42 3.38
N LEU A 9 2.88 13.35 4.71
CA LEU A 9 3.58 12.24 5.37
C LEU A 9 2.84 10.91 5.16
N LYS A 10 1.52 10.89 5.33
CA LYS A 10 0.69 9.69 5.11
C LYS A 10 0.69 9.26 3.64
N GLU A 11 0.74 10.19 2.69
CA GLU A 11 0.92 9.88 1.27
C GLU A 11 2.27 9.20 0.99
N GLY A 12 3.35 9.65 1.65
CA GLY A 12 4.65 8.97 1.57
C GLY A 12 4.58 7.52 2.08
N ILE A 13 3.92 7.29 3.23
CA ILE A 13 3.71 5.93 3.78
C ILE A 13 2.89 5.07 2.82
N LYS A 14 1.86 5.63 2.19
CA LYS A 14 1.03 4.95 1.18
C LYS A 14 1.89 4.47 0.01
N ASP A 15 2.75 5.34 -0.51
CA ASP A 15 3.61 5.03 -1.65
C ASP A 15 4.66 3.96 -1.30
N GLU A 16 5.24 4.04 -0.10
CA GLU A 16 6.18 3.04 0.42
C GLU A 16 5.51 1.67 0.56
N ARG A 17 4.35 1.59 1.21
CA ARG A 17 3.56 0.35 1.32
C ARG A 17 3.18 -0.23 -0.05
N ALA A 18 2.84 0.63 -1.01
CA ALA A 18 2.55 0.19 -2.38
C ALA A 18 3.79 -0.34 -3.12
N ARG A 19 5.00 0.11 -2.76
CA ARG A 19 6.25 -0.46 -3.28
C ARG A 19 6.57 -1.80 -2.63
N GLU A 20 6.40 -1.94 -1.32
CA GLU A 20 6.59 -3.22 -0.62
C GLU A 20 5.70 -4.31 -1.20
N ILE A 21 4.40 -4.03 -1.43
CA ILE A 21 3.48 -5.00 -2.04
C ILE A 21 3.96 -5.43 -3.43
N ARG A 22 4.48 -4.48 -4.24
CA ARG A 22 5.02 -4.80 -5.57
C ARG A 22 6.25 -5.69 -5.49
N GLN A 23 7.14 -5.45 -4.52
CA GLN A 23 8.31 -6.32 -4.30
C GLN A 23 7.89 -7.74 -3.92
N ILE A 24 6.90 -7.88 -3.02
CA ILE A 24 6.34 -9.20 -2.66
C ILE A 24 5.72 -9.87 -3.89
N GLU A 25 5.00 -9.13 -4.72
CA GLU A 25 4.44 -9.66 -5.98
C GLU A 25 5.52 -10.15 -6.95
N MET A 26 6.63 -9.43 -7.06
CA MET A 26 7.78 -9.89 -7.86
C MET A 26 8.42 -11.17 -7.29
N GLN A 27 8.58 -11.25 -5.96
CA GLN A 27 9.10 -12.45 -5.31
C GLN A 27 8.20 -13.66 -5.54
N ILE A 28 6.89 -13.51 -5.39
CA ILE A 28 5.90 -14.56 -5.68
C ILE A 28 6.03 -15.03 -7.13
N GLN A 29 6.15 -14.12 -8.09
CA GLN A 29 6.29 -14.48 -9.50
C GLN A 29 7.61 -15.22 -9.78
N ALA A 30 8.71 -14.82 -9.14
CA ALA A 30 9.99 -15.51 -9.27
C ALA A 30 9.91 -16.93 -8.71
N LEU A 31 9.34 -17.12 -7.52
CA LEU A 31 9.17 -18.44 -6.91
C LEU A 31 8.23 -19.35 -7.71
N LYS A 32 7.16 -18.80 -8.31
CA LYS A 32 6.29 -19.58 -9.21
C LYS A 32 7.03 -20.13 -10.41
N LYS A 33 7.86 -19.31 -11.06
CA LYS A 33 8.71 -19.77 -12.18
C LYS A 33 9.71 -20.83 -11.73
N GLU A 34 10.21 -20.74 -10.50
CA GLU A 34 11.10 -21.74 -9.96
C GLU A 34 10.39 -23.07 -9.69
N VAL A 35 9.13 -23.04 -9.21
CA VAL A 35 8.30 -24.25 -9.10
C VAL A 35 8.08 -24.89 -10.48
N GLU A 36 7.74 -24.12 -11.51
CA GLU A 36 7.56 -24.64 -12.88
C GLU A 36 8.83 -25.33 -13.40
N ARG A 37 10.01 -24.76 -13.12
CA ARG A 37 11.30 -25.38 -13.47
C ARG A 37 11.54 -26.68 -12.71
N ILE A 38 11.29 -26.69 -11.41
CA ILE A 38 11.44 -27.89 -10.58
C ILE A 38 10.48 -28.99 -11.04
N GLU A 39 9.25 -28.64 -11.42
CA GLU A 39 8.26 -29.57 -11.96
C GLU A 39 8.75 -30.21 -13.26
N ALA A 40 9.25 -29.42 -14.21
CA ALA A 40 9.81 -29.95 -15.46
C ALA A 40 11.03 -30.86 -15.21
N GLN A 41 11.92 -30.48 -14.29
CA GLN A 41 13.08 -31.31 -13.92
C GLN A 41 12.65 -32.62 -13.22
N ALA A 42 11.64 -32.54 -12.35
CA ALA A 42 11.10 -33.71 -11.66
C ALA A 42 10.44 -34.68 -12.65
N GLU A 43 9.72 -34.17 -13.65
CA GLU A 43 9.11 -34.98 -14.70
C GLU A 43 10.15 -35.70 -15.57
N ASP A 44 11.20 -35.00 -16.03
CA ASP A 44 12.33 -35.60 -16.76
C ASP A 44 13.03 -36.69 -15.93
N LEU A 45 13.29 -36.45 -14.63
CA LEU A 45 13.85 -37.47 -13.74
C LEU A 45 12.92 -38.67 -13.56
N ASN A 46 11.61 -38.44 -13.46
CA ASN A 46 10.63 -39.51 -13.33
C ASN A 46 10.56 -40.39 -14.58
N GLU A 47 10.65 -39.80 -15.77
CA GLU A 47 10.75 -40.56 -17.03
C GLU A 47 12.03 -41.38 -17.08
N LYS A 48 13.17 -40.81 -16.70
CA LYS A 48 14.45 -41.54 -16.62
C LYS A 48 14.39 -42.71 -15.64
N ILE A 49 13.82 -42.51 -14.46
CA ILE A 49 13.64 -43.58 -13.46
C ILE A 49 12.75 -44.71 -13.99
N LYS A 50 11.69 -44.39 -14.74
CA LYS A 50 10.80 -45.38 -15.35
C LYS A 50 11.48 -46.17 -16.46
N ALA A 51 12.33 -45.52 -17.26
CA ALA A 51 13.10 -46.17 -18.31
C ALA A 51 14.20 -47.08 -17.74
N GLU A 52 14.95 -46.58 -16.76
CA GLU A 52 16.01 -47.31 -16.08
C GLU A 52 16.12 -46.86 -14.62
N PHE A 53 15.82 -47.79 -13.71
CA PHE A 53 15.84 -47.47 -12.28
C PHE A 53 17.27 -47.24 -11.79
N SER A 54 17.50 -46.08 -11.18
CA SER A 54 18.72 -45.76 -10.44
C SER A 54 18.38 -45.14 -9.09
N TYR A 55 19.03 -45.63 -8.03
CA TYR A 55 18.88 -45.10 -6.69
C TYR A 55 19.31 -43.63 -6.60
N GLU A 56 20.34 -43.25 -7.37
CA GLU A 56 20.80 -41.87 -7.44
C GLU A 56 19.75 -40.94 -8.06
N LEU A 57 19.10 -41.38 -9.15
CA LEU A 57 18.01 -40.62 -9.77
C LEU A 57 16.82 -40.46 -8.82
N LEU A 58 16.48 -41.51 -8.07
CA LEU A 58 15.41 -41.46 -7.06
C LEU A 58 15.72 -40.47 -5.93
N ILE A 59 16.97 -40.42 -5.45
CA ILE A 59 17.40 -39.44 -4.44
C ILE A 59 17.24 -38.01 -4.98
N ARG A 60 17.73 -37.74 -6.20
CA ARG A 60 17.61 -36.41 -6.82
C ARG A 60 16.16 -35.99 -7.01
N TYR A 61 15.31 -36.90 -7.47
CA TYR A 61 13.86 -36.65 -7.61
C TYR A 61 13.21 -36.32 -6.26
N ARG A 62 13.52 -37.07 -5.20
CA ARG A 62 13.02 -36.77 -3.84
C ARG A 62 13.51 -35.42 -3.31
N ALA A 63 14.76 -35.05 -3.58
CA ALA A 63 15.30 -33.75 -3.21
C ALA A 63 14.54 -32.61 -3.90
N LEU A 64 14.28 -32.71 -5.20
CA LEU A 64 13.47 -31.74 -5.94
C LEU A 64 12.05 -31.59 -5.37
N LEU A 65 11.40 -32.70 -5.01
CA LEU A 65 10.08 -32.65 -4.38
C LEU A 65 10.10 -31.97 -3.00
N SER A 66 11.18 -32.17 -2.22
CA SER A 66 11.37 -31.48 -0.95
C SER A 66 11.52 -29.97 -1.16
N THR A 67 12.39 -29.56 -2.07
CA THR A 67 12.59 -28.15 -2.43
C THR A 67 11.30 -27.51 -2.95
N LYS A 68 10.53 -28.21 -3.80
CA LYS A 68 9.21 -27.76 -4.25
C LYS A 68 8.28 -27.50 -3.07
N LYS A 69 8.22 -28.41 -2.10
CA LYS A 69 7.38 -28.27 -0.91
C LYS A 69 7.79 -27.05 -0.08
N GLU A 70 9.07 -26.82 0.12
CA GLU A 70 9.60 -25.64 0.83
C GLU A 70 9.21 -24.33 0.10
N ILE A 71 9.37 -24.28 -1.23
CA ILE A 71 8.98 -23.12 -2.03
C ILE A 71 7.47 -22.87 -1.96
N LEU A 72 6.65 -23.93 -1.97
CA LEU A 72 5.19 -23.79 -1.84
C LEU A 72 4.77 -23.24 -0.47
N LEU A 73 5.46 -23.63 0.60
CA LEU A 73 5.23 -23.07 1.94
C LEU A 73 5.60 -21.58 1.99
N GLU A 74 6.73 -21.20 1.40
CA GLU A 74 7.14 -19.79 1.34
C GLU A 74 6.20 -18.96 0.46
N LEU A 75 5.70 -19.52 -0.65
CA LEU A 75 4.66 -18.89 -1.48
C LEU A 75 3.39 -18.61 -0.66
N ALA A 76 2.92 -19.59 0.13
CA ALA A 76 1.76 -19.40 0.99
C ALA A 76 1.98 -18.29 2.01
N ARG A 77 3.17 -18.24 2.63
CA ARG A 77 3.57 -17.19 3.57
C ARG A 77 3.61 -15.81 2.92
N LEU A 78 4.18 -15.69 1.72
CA LEU A 78 4.25 -14.43 0.97
C LEU A 78 2.86 -13.96 0.53
N ASP A 79 1.97 -14.88 0.14
CA ASP A 79 0.58 -14.54 -0.19
C ASP A 79 -0.20 -14.02 1.03
N GLU A 80 0.01 -14.61 2.21
CA GLU A 80 -0.57 -14.12 3.45
C GLU A 80 -0.01 -12.74 3.83
N LEU A 81 1.31 -12.57 3.75
CA LEU A 81 1.97 -11.28 3.99
C LEU A 81 1.45 -10.20 3.04
N LYS A 82 1.30 -10.53 1.75
CA LYS A 82 0.73 -9.64 0.74
C LYS A 82 -0.69 -9.22 1.09
N ARG A 83 -1.53 -10.15 1.56
CA ARG A 83 -2.91 -9.84 1.99
C ARG A 83 -2.93 -8.89 3.17
N SER A 84 -2.11 -9.17 4.19
CA SER A 84 -1.94 -8.30 5.36
C SER A 84 -1.50 -6.89 4.94
N LYS A 85 -0.45 -6.77 4.12
CA LYS A 85 0.04 -5.48 3.61
C LYS A 85 -1.00 -4.74 2.76
N LYS A 86 -1.85 -5.44 2.00
CA LYS A 86 -2.96 -4.82 1.26
C LYS A 86 -4.04 -4.28 2.20
N GLN A 87 -4.33 -4.95 3.31
CA GLN A 87 -5.26 -4.44 4.33
C GLN A 87 -4.70 -3.17 4.98
N ASP A 88 -3.45 -3.24 5.42
CA ASP A 88 -2.67 -2.11 5.92
C ASP A 88 -2.70 -0.89 4.99
N LEU A 89 -2.53 -1.11 3.69
CA LEU A 89 -2.59 -0.03 2.70
C LEU A 89 -4.00 0.60 2.63
N ARG A 90 -5.06 -0.21 2.69
CA ARG A 90 -6.45 0.28 2.69
C ARG A 90 -6.74 1.17 3.90
N GLU A 91 -6.19 0.85 5.06
CA GLU A 91 -6.32 1.68 6.26
C GLU A 91 -5.65 3.04 6.06
N VAL A 92 -4.45 3.08 5.47
CA VAL A 92 -3.78 4.35 5.15
C VAL A 92 -4.59 5.20 4.17
N TYR A 93 -5.24 4.59 3.17
CA TYR A 93 -6.15 5.32 2.28
C TYR A 93 -7.34 5.93 3.03
N ARG A 94 -7.93 5.20 3.99
CA ARG A 94 -9.03 5.71 4.83
C ARG A 94 -8.56 6.88 5.69
N ASP A 95 -7.39 6.77 6.31
CA ASP A 95 -6.78 7.82 7.12
C ASP A 95 -6.57 9.11 6.31
N ILE A 96 -5.98 9.00 5.11
CA ILE A 96 -5.74 10.15 4.23
C ILE A 96 -7.06 10.85 3.92
N LYS A 97 -8.08 10.09 3.51
CA LYS A 97 -9.40 10.63 3.17
C LYS A 97 -10.08 11.32 4.37
N ALA A 98 -9.93 10.75 5.57
CA ALA A 98 -10.43 11.37 6.80
C ALA A 98 -9.71 12.70 7.08
N LEU A 99 -8.38 12.74 6.95
CA LEU A 99 -7.58 13.95 7.13
C LEU A 99 -7.91 15.03 6.10
N GLU A 100 -8.15 14.66 4.84
CA GLU A 100 -8.61 15.58 3.79
C GLU A 100 -9.97 16.19 4.14
N THR A 101 -10.90 15.39 4.65
CA THR A 101 -12.21 15.86 5.09
C THR A 101 -12.10 16.84 6.25
N ILE A 102 -11.24 16.54 7.23
CA ILE A 102 -10.96 17.44 8.37
C ILE A 102 -10.34 18.74 7.89
N LYS A 103 -9.37 18.67 6.98
CA LYS A 103 -8.73 19.84 6.40
C LYS A 103 -9.75 20.73 5.67
N LEU A 104 -10.63 20.14 4.85
CA LEU A 104 -11.67 20.91 4.16
C LEU A 104 -12.59 21.64 5.15
N LYS A 105 -13.02 20.97 6.23
CA LYS A 105 -13.86 21.61 7.26
C LYS A 105 -13.12 22.76 7.95
N ALA A 106 -11.85 22.56 8.29
CA ALA A 106 -11.02 23.60 8.91
C ALA A 106 -10.86 24.81 7.97
N ASP A 107 -10.56 24.57 6.69
CA ASP A 107 -10.43 25.63 5.67
C ASP A 107 -11.76 26.41 5.50
N TRP A 108 -12.91 25.71 5.56
CA TRP A 108 -14.24 26.33 5.52
C TRP A 108 -14.54 27.17 6.76
N GLU A 109 -14.23 26.69 7.96
CA GLU A 109 -14.42 27.43 9.20
C GLU A 109 -13.54 28.68 9.26
N GLU A 110 -12.29 28.57 8.80
CA GLU A 110 -11.37 29.70 8.71
C GLU A 110 -11.88 30.77 7.75
N ARG A 111 -12.33 30.38 6.55
CA ARG A 111 -12.99 31.28 5.59
C ARG A 111 -14.25 31.93 6.16
N ARG A 112 -15.06 31.20 6.92
CA ARG A 112 -16.27 31.75 7.55
C ARG A 112 -15.90 32.80 8.60
N LYS A 113 -14.85 32.55 9.40
CA LYS A 113 -14.35 33.50 10.39
C LYS A 113 -13.77 34.76 9.73
N SER A 114 -12.99 34.63 8.66
CA SER A 114 -12.46 35.81 7.94
C SER A 114 -13.59 36.66 7.36
N LEU A 115 -14.58 36.05 6.69
CA LEU A 115 -15.74 36.77 6.15
C LEU A 115 -16.53 37.49 7.26
N SER A 116 -16.70 36.85 8.43
CA SER A 116 -17.37 37.49 9.56
C SER A 116 -16.59 38.67 10.14
N LEU A 117 -15.26 38.62 10.14
CA LEU A 117 -14.41 39.73 10.56
C LEU A 117 -14.47 40.88 9.56
N GLU A 118 -14.34 40.57 8.26
CA GLU A 118 -14.46 41.56 7.18
C GLU A 118 -15.80 42.30 7.22
N LEU A 119 -16.91 41.57 7.40
CA LEU A 119 -18.24 42.16 7.54
C LEU A 119 -18.32 43.13 8.73
N ARG A 120 -17.82 42.70 9.90
CA ARG A 120 -17.80 43.51 11.11
C ARG A 120 -16.95 44.77 10.95
N ASP A 121 -15.82 44.67 10.25
CA ASP A 121 -14.94 45.80 9.96
C ASP A 121 -15.59 46.78 8.98
N THR A 122 -16.30 46.28 7.96
CA THR A 122 -17.08 47.14 7.05
C THR A 122 -18.23 47.86 7.75
N GLU A 123 -18.97 47.17 8.63
CA GLU A 123 -20.04 47.77 9.43
C GLU A 123 -19.49 48.85 10.38
N PHE A 124 -18.37 48.57 11.04
CA PHE A 124 -17.69 49.54 11.91
C PHE A 124 -17.22 50.77 11.13
N MET A 125 -16.65 50.58 9.94
CA MET A 125 -16.22 51.69 9.07
C MET A 125 -17.41 52.51 8.55
N HIS A 126 -18.54 51.87 8.23
CA HIS A 126 -19.78 52.56 7.90
C HIS A 126 -20.26 53.45 9.04
N LEU A 127 -20.29 52.92 10.27
CA LEU A 127 -20.68 53.68 11.46
C LEU A 127 -19.75 54.88 11.73
N ILE A 128 -18.44 54.72 11.50
CA ILE A 128 -17.48 55.84 11.59
C ILE A 128 -17.78 56.92 10.55
N LYS A 129 -18.02 56.53 9.29
CA LYS A 129 -18.33 57.47 8.20
C LYS A 129 -19.60 58.26 8.47
N GLU A 130 -20.67 57.59 8.91
CA GLU A 130 -21.93 58.25 9.32
C GLU A 130 -21.69 59.26 10.44
N ARG A 131 -20.91 58.88 11.46
CA ARG A 131 -20.65 59.73 12.62
C ARG A 131 -19.74 60.93 12.29
N MET A 132 -18.89 60.83 11.28
CA MET A 132 -18.03 61.91 10.80
C MET A 132 -18.64 62.73 9.66
N GLY A 133 -19.87 62.43 9.23
CA GLY A 133 -20.57 63.15 8.16
C GLY A 133 -19.94 62.99 6.77
N LEU A 134 -19.09 61.98 6.58
CA LEU A 134 -18.47 61.65 5.31
C LEU A 134 -19.40 60.70 4.57
N LYS A 135 -20.04 61.18 3.49
CA LYS A 135 -20.79 60.32 2.56
C LYS A 135 -19.84 59.39 1.80
#